data_AF-A0A7Y2FI95-F1
#
_entry.id   AF-A0A7Y2FI95-F1
#
_cell.length_a   1.000
_cell.length_b   1.000
_cell.length_c   1.000
_cell.angle_alpha   90.00
_cell.angle_beta   90.00
_cell.angle_gamma   90.00
#
_symmetry.space_group_name_H-M   'P 1'
#
loop_
_entity.id
_entity.type
_entity.pdbx_description
1 polymer ?
#
loop_
_entity_poly.entity_id
_entity_poly.type
_entity_poly.pdbx_seq_one_letter_code
_entity_poly.pdbx_strand_id
1 'polypeptide(L)'
;MKWILSLYPAAWQKRYRRELALHLEEEELPVFRTSLDLIAGAIDAWRNPGEIPITAEAGGERNMITAARCGSLEISRDEGMKSAALMLGITFVLTAIGVFLDKTYGDHAMFDALIFSSFFIALSVSARLTYLKPYTARARNVITLLIVPAWYLFFLGVMLLQEII
;
A
#
# COMPACT_ATOMS: atom_id res chain seq x y z
N MET A 1 6.90 10.73 -12.57
CA MET A 1 5.71 9.99 -12.09
C MET A 1 4.55 9.93 -13.10
N LYS A 2 4.58 10.70 -14.20
CA LYS A 2 3.52 10.69 -15.24
C LYS A 2 3.21 9.33 -15.87
N TRP A 3 4.15 8.38 -15.79
CA TRP A 3 3.94 7.01 -16.28
C TRP A 3 2.79 6.31 -15.54
N ILE A 4 2.54 6.62 -14.27
CA ILE A 4 1.44 6.01 -13.50
C ILE A 4 0.06 6.35 -14.10
N LEU A 5 -0.06 7.49 -14.80
CA LEU A 5 -1.32 7.85 -15.48
C LEU A 5 -1.66 6.89 -16.62
N SER A 6 -0.69 6.16 -17.18
CA SER A 6 -0.95 5.15 -18.20
C SER A 6 -1.64 3.90 -17.63
N LEU A 7 -1.61 3.70 -16.31
CA LEU A 7 -2.28 2.59 -15.64
C LEU A 7 -3.81 2.76 -15.60
N TYR A 8 -4.34 3.95 -15.89
CA TYR A 8 -5.78 4.20 -15.86
C TYR A 8 -6.48 3.79 -17.18
N PRO A 9 -7.77 3.42 -17.16
CA PRO A 9 -8.53 3.12 -18.39
C PRO A 9 -8.59 4.30 -19.36
N ALA A 10 -8.67 4.04 -20.67
CA ALA A 10 -8.65 5.08 -21.70
C ALA A 10 -9.78 6.13 -21.58
N ALA A 11 -10.98 5.70 -21.19
CA ALA A 11 -12.12 6.60 -20.95
C ALA A 11 -11.84 7.57 -19.79
N TRP A 12 -11.16 7.09 -18.75
CA TRP A 12 -10.78 7.89 -17.59
C TRP A 12 -9.66 8.88 -17.93
N GLN A 13 -8.64 8.42 -18.65
CA GLN A 13 -7.53 9.27 -19.10
C GLN A 13 -8.03 10.44 -19.95
N LYS A 14 -9.01 10.22 -20.84
CA LYS A 14 -9.57 11.30 -21.67
C LYS A 14 -10.19 12.42 -20.84
N ARG A 15 -10.70 12.12 -19.65
CA ARG A 15 -11.45 13.07 -18.81
C ARG A 15 -10.57 13.77 -17.77
N TYR A 16 -9.68 13.04 -17.08
CA TYR A 16 -9.00 13.56 -15.89
C TYR A 16 -7.47 13.64 -16.01
N ARG A 17 -6.87 13.13 -17.10
CA ARG A 17 -5.41 13.12 -17.26
C ARG A 17 -4.79 14.51 -17.23
N ARG A 18 -5.48 15.51 -17.81
CA ARG A 18 -4.96 16.88 -17.88
C ARG A 18 -4.95 17.54 -16.49
N GLU A 19 -6.03 17.40 -15.73
CA GLU A 19 -6.16 17.92 -14.37
C GLU A 19 -5.14 17.25 -13.42
N LEU A 20 -5.01 15.92 -13.48
CA LEU A 20 -4.06 15.21 -12.63
C LEU A 20 -2.60 15.54 -12.99
N ALA A 21 -2.28 15.69 -14.28
CA ALA A 21 -0.92 16.02 -14.72
C ALA A 21 -0.47 17.40 -14.22
N LEU A 22 -1.36 18.39 -14.19
CA LEU A 22 -1.07 19.74 -13.67
C LEU A 22 -0.78 19.70 -12.17
N HIS A 23 -1.59 18.97 -11.40
CA HIS A 23 -1.38 18.87 -9.95
C HIS A 23 -0.13 18.06 -9.57
N LEU A 24 0.24 17.04 -10.37
CA LEU A 24 1.50 16.31 -10.21
C LEU A 24 2.74 17.15 -10.53
N GLU A 25 2.58 18.29 -11.22
CA GLU A 25 3.67 19.22 -11.54
C GLU A 25 3.78 20.35 -10.51
N GLU A 26 2.66 20.80 -9.94
CA GLU A 26 2.62 21.92 -8.98
C GLU A 26 2.88 21.50 -7.52
N GLU A 27 2.55 20.26 -7.14
CA GLU A 27 2.55 19.84 -5.74
C GLU A 27 3.81 18.99 -5.45
N GLU A 28 4.74 19.49 -4.61
CA GLU A 28 5.90 18.75 -4.06
C GLU A 28 5.44 17.66 -3.06
N LEU A 29 4.60 16.74 -3.53
CA LEU A 29 4.06 15.69 -2.69
C LEU A 29 5.11 14.60 -2.42
N PRO A 30 5.08 13.96 -1.24
CA PRO A 30 5.92 12.81 -0.96
C PRO A 30 5.64 11.68 -1.96
N VAL A 31 6.62 11.46 -2.86
CA VAL A 31 6.58 10.58 -4.03
C VAL A 31 5.98 9.20 -3.73
N PHE A 32 6.32 8.62 -2.59
CA PHE A 32 5.87 7.29 -2.22
C PHE A 32 4.37 7.22 -1.94
N ARG A 33 3.84 8.17 -1.16
CA ARG A 33 2.41 8.20 -0.78
C ARG A 33 1.53 8.48 -1.99
N THR A 34 1.94 9.46 -2.80
CA THR A 34 1.25 9.82 -4.05
C THR A 34 1.24 8.66 -5.04
N SER A 35 2.33 7.90 -5.14
CA SER A 35 2.38 6.72 -6.02
C SER A 35 1.39 5.65 -5.58
N LEU A 36 1.29 5.37 -4.27
CA LEU A 36 0.35 4.37 -3.75
C LEU A 36 -1.10 4.80 -3.96
N ASP A 37 -1.44 6.05 -3.68
CA ASP A 37 -2.79 6.57 -3.90
C ASP A 37 -3.18 6.52 -5.39
N LEU A 38 -2.24 6.84 -6.29
CA LEU A 38 -2.48 6.78 -7.73
C LEU A 38 -2.62 5.35 -8.25
N ILE A 39 -1.83 4.39 -7.75
CA ILE A 39 -1.93 2.98 -8.13
C ILE A 39 -3.27 2.41 -7.66
N ALA A 40 -3.67 2.73 -6.43
CA ALA A 40 -4.93 2.24 -5.89
C ALA A 40 -6.15 2.84 -6.60
N GLY A 41 -6.09 4.14 -6.94
CA GLY A 41 -7.09 4.79 -7.80
C GLY A 41 -7.17 4.19 -9.21
N ALA A 42 -6.04 3.75 -9.78
CA ALA A 42 -6.03 3.07 -11.08
C ALA A 42 -6.74 1.72 -11.01
N ILE A 43 -6.46 0.93 -9.96
CA ILE A 43 -7.09 -0.38 -9.74
C ILE A 43 -8.62 -0.23 -9.58
N ASP A 44 -9.06 0.80 -8.85
CA ASP A 44 -10.48 1.06 -8.63
C ASP A 44 -11.18 1.47 -9.95
N ALA A 45 -10.57 2.36 -10.72
CA ALA A 45 -11.08 2.81 -12.02
C ALA A 45 -11.23 1.67 -13.05
N TRP A 46 -10.38 0.65 -12.99
CA TRP A 46 -10.52 -0.55 -13.84
C TRP A 46 -11.67 -1.46 -13.40
N ARG A 47 -11.95 -1.53 -12.09
CA ARG A 47 -12.96 -2.44 -11.56
C ARG A 47 -14.38 -1.88 -11.63
N ASN A 48 -14.54 -0.59 -11.44
CA ASN A 48 -15.83 0.09 -11.53
C ASN A 48 -15.78 1.22 -12.57
N PRO A 49 -15.68 0.89 -13.88
CA PRO A 49 -15.55 1.90 -14.92
C PRO A 49 -16.77 2.84 -15.02
N GLY A 50 -17.89 2.49 -14.38
CA GLY A 50 -19.13 3.28 -14.31
C GLY A 50 -19.42 3.94 -12.95
N GLU A 51 -18.77 3.51 -11.85
CA GLU A 51 -18.85 4.19 -10.55
C GLU A 51 -17.73 5.23 -10.46
N ILE A 52 -17.68 6.11 -11.45
CA ILE A 52 -17.03 7.40 -11.27
C ILE A 52 -17.83 8.06 -10.14
N PRO A 53 -17.23 8.50 -9.02
CA PRO A 53 -18.00 9.08 -7.93
C PRO A 53 -18.83 10.25 -8.49
N ILE A 54 -20.14 10.01 -8.63
CA ILE A 54 -21.13 11.04 -8.86
C ILE A 54 -21.30 11.72 -7.51
N THR A 55 -20.32 12.54 -7.14
CA THR A 55 -20.52 13.68 -6.26
C THR A 55 -19.96 14.90 -6.96
N ALA A 56 -20.39 15.07 -8.21
CA ALA A 56 -20.56 16.37 -8.82
C ALA A 56 -22.04 16.76 -8.67
N GLU A 57 -22.58 16.67 -7.44
CA GLU A 57 -23.76 17.47 -7.14
C GLU A 57 -23.30 18.92 -7.10
N ALA A 58 -23.98 19.72 -7.91
CA ALA A 58 -23.80 21.15 -8.07
C ALA A 58 -23.60 21.86 -6.72
N GLY A 59 -22.47 22.57 -6.57
CA GLY A 59 -22.37 23.65 -5.60
C GLY A 59 -21.33 23.52 -4.47
N GLY A 60 -20.39 22.58 -4.52
CA GLY A 60 -19.30 22.52 -3.55
C GLY A 60 -17.96 22.17 -4.18
N GLU A 61 -16.99 23.07 -4.10
CA GLU A 61 -15.57 22.84 -4.42
C GLU A 61 -15.00 21.71 -3.54
N ARG A 62 -15.22 20.46 -3.93
CA ARG A 62 -14.41 19.34 -3.46
C ARG A 62 -13.63 18.80 -4.64
N ASN A 63 -12.39 19.29 -4.71
CA ASN A 63 -11.38 18.86 -5.67
C ASN A 63 -11.29 17.34 -5.69
N MET A 64 -11.10 16.78 -6.88
CA MET A 64 -10.90 15.34 -7.11
C MET A 64 -9.73 14.77 -6.28
N ILE A 65 -8.81 15.64 -5.84
CA ILE A 65 -7.77 15.35 -4.86
C ILE A 65 -8.34 14.91 -3.51
N THR A 66 -9.54 15.30 -3.08
CA THR A 66 -10.13 14.79 -1.83
C THR A 66 -10.71 13.39 -2.00
N ALA A 67 -11.16 13.02 -3.20
CA ALA A 67 -11.55 11.65 -3.53
C ALA A 67 -10.33 10.73 -3.72
N ALA A 68 -9.23 11.26 -4.26
CA ALA A 68 -7.96 10.56 -4.40
C ALA A 68 -7.08 10.59 -3.12
N ARG A 69 -7.19 11.64 -2.29
CA ARG A 69 -6.65 11.72 -0.92
C ARG A 69 -7.57 10.90 -0.04
N CYS A 70 -7.37 9.60 -0.11
CA CYS A 70 -7.74 8.62 0.91
C CYS A 70 -6.95 8.83 2.23
N GLY A 71 -6.69 10.09 2.61
CA GLY A 71 -5.66 10.46 3.59
C GLY A 71 -6.09 11.43 4.69
N SER A 72 -7.38 11.77 4.79
CA SER A 72 -7.92 12.56 5.91
C SER A 72 -9.08 11.87 6.64
N LEU A 73 -9.16 10.53 6.58
CA LEU A 73 -9.93 9.86 7.62
C LEU A 73 -9.20 10.12 8.94
N GLU A 74 -9.80 10.91 9.82
CA GLU A 74 -9.45 10.94 11.23
C GLU A 74 -9.41 9.49 11.71
N ILE A 75 -8.19 8.96 11.88
CA ILE A 75 -8.00 7.62 12.41
C ILE A 75 -8.46 7.70 13.86
N SER A 76 -9.58 7.05 14.16
CA SER A 76 -10.07 6.96 15.53
C SER A 76 -8.96 6.37 16.41
N ARG A 77 -8.77 6.93 17.61
CA ARG A 77 -7.72 6.51 18.55
C ARG A 77 -7.78 4.99 18.83
N ASP A 78 -8.99 4.43 18.83
CA ASP A 78 -9.23 2.98 18.97
C ASP A 78 -8.68 2.18 17.77
N GLU A 79 -8.87 2.67 16.55
CA GLU A 79 -8.37 2.02 15.33
C GLU A 79 -6.85 2.12 15.20
N GLY A 80 -6.28 3.27 15.57
CA GLY A 80 -4.84 3.45 15.66
C GLY A 80 -4.22 2.46 16.67
N MET A 81 -4.86 2.27 17.82
CA MET A 81 -4.40 1.34 18.85
C MET A 81 -4.52 -0.12 18.41
N LYS A 82 -5.61 -0.49 17.72
CA LYS A 82 -5.77 -1.82 17.10
C LYS A 82 -4.71 -2.08 16.04
N SER A 83 -4.41 -1.10 15.18
CA SER A 83 -3.35 -1.20 14.18
C SER A 83 -1.98 -1.39 14.81
N ALA A 84 -1.66 -0.62 15.86
CA ALA A 84 -0.39 -0.74 16.59
C ALA A 84 -0.27 -2.12 17.28
N ALA A 85 -1.33 -2.57 17.95
CA ALA A 85 -1.37 -3.88 18.58
C ALA A 85 -1.21 -5.01 17.56
N LEU A 86 -1.88 -4.91 16.40
CA LEU A 86 -1.76 -5.89 15.32
C LEU A 86 -0.35 -5.91 14.75
N MET A 87 0.25 -4.74 14.53
CA MET A 87 1.61 -4.61 14.03
C MET A 87 2.62 -5.26 14.98
N LEU A 88 2.60 -4.90 16.27
CA LEU A 88 3.46 -5.48 17.28
C LEU A 88 3.24 -6.99 17.43
N GLY A 89 1.98 -7.44 17.42
CA GLY A 89 1.63 -8.84 17.54
C GLY A 89 2.16 -9.69 16.37
N ILE A 90 1.93 -9.25 15.13
CA ILE A 90 2.41 -9.97 13.94
C ILE A 90 3.93 -9.98 13.89
N THR A 91 4.59 -8.84 14.14
CA THR A 91 6.06 -8.79 14.18
C THR A 91 6.59 -9.76 15.23
N PHE A 92 6.07 -9.73 16.45
CA PHE A 92 6.53 -10.62 17.53
C PHE A 92 6.35 -12.10 17.16
N VAL A 93 5.18 -12.48 16.63
CA VAL A 93 4.91 -13.87 16.24
C VAL A 93 5.84 -14.32 15.10
N LEU A 94 6.01 -13.51 14.06
CA LEU A 94 6.88 -13.87 12.93
C LEU A 94 8.35 -13.92 13.33
N THR A 95 8.83 -12.99 14.17
CA THR A 95 10.18 -13.04 14.71
C THR A 95 10.38 -14.29 15.57
N ALA A 96 9.43 -14.62 16.45
CA ALA A 96 9.51 -15.83 17.27
C ALA A 96 9.53 -17.11 16.40
N ILE A 97 8.73 -17.16 15.34
CA ILE A 97 8.76 -18.26 14.36
C ILE A 97 10.12 -18.32 13.67
N GLY A 98 10.65 -17.19 13.19
CA GLY A 98 11.96 -17.13 12.53
C GLY A 98 13.09 -17.63 13.44
N VAL A 99 13.16 -17.14 14.68
CA VAL A 99 14.15 -17.57 15.68
C VAL A 99 13.99 -19.04 16.06
N PHE A 100 12.75 -19.52 16.17
CA PHE A 100 12.49 -20.93 16.45
C PHE A 100 12.96 -21.82 15.29
N LEU A 101 12.69 -21.42 14.05
CA LEU A 101 13.10 -22.16 12.86
C LEU A 101 14.62 -22.17 12.70
N ASP A 102 15.27 -21.01 12.86
CA ASP A 102 16.72 -20.88 12.86
C ASP A 102 17.38 -21.80 13.90
N LYS A 103 16.85 -21.81 15.12
CA LYS A 103 17.34 -22.72 16.17
C LYS A 103 17.11 -24.21 15.88
N THR A 104 16.04 -24.55 15.16
CA THR A 104 15.64 -25.96 14.93
C THR A 104 16.31 -26.55 13.70
N TYR A 105 16.45 -25.76 12.63
CA TYR A 105 16.92 -26.21 11.33
C TYR A 105 18.32 -25.71 10.99
N GLY A 106 18.90 -24.81 11.79
CA GLY A 106 20.21 -24.23 11.58
C GLY A 106 20.18 -22.96 10.71
N ASP A 107 21.38 -22.45 10.48
CA ASP A 107 21.62 -21.17 9.81
C ASP A 107 21.17 -21.23 8.34
N HIS A 108 20.09 -20.52 8.05
CA HIS A 108 19.50 -20.44 6.73
C HIS A 108 19.03 -19.02 6.44
N ALA A 109 19.53 -18.41 5.35
CA ALA A 109 19.15 -17.07 4.89
C ALA A 109 17.63 -16.83 4.76
N MET A 110 16.83 -17.89 4.59
CA MET A 110 15.37 -17.79 4.59
C MET A 110 14.80 -17.33 5.93
N PHE A 111 15.35 -17.79 7.05
CA PHE A 111 14.85 -17.45 8.37
C PHE A 111 15.25 -16.04 8.78
N ASP A 112 16.47 -15.63 8.43
CA ASP A 112 16.90 -14.23 8.58
C ASP A 112 16.04 -13.30 7.73
N ALA A 113 15.81 -13.62 6.46
CA ALA A 113 14.90 -12.85 5.61
C ALA A 113 13.49 -12.76 6.21
N LEU A 114 12.98 -13.82 6.85
CA LEU A 114 11.70 -13.81 7.55
C LEU A 114 11.72 -12.87 8.77
N ILE A 115 12.79 -12.91 9.57
CA ILE A 115 12.96 -12.04 10.75
C ILE A 115 13.03 -10.56 10.31
N PHE A 116 13.85 -10.23 9.30
CA PHE A 116 13.98 -8.86 8.79
C PHE A 116 12.70 -8.34 8.11
N SER A 117 11.99 -9.21 7.38
CA SER A 117 10.74 -8.82 6.72
C SER A 117 9.53 -8.76 7.67
N SER A 118 9.61 -9.34 8.87
CA SER A 118 8.49 -9.43 9.84
C SER A 118 7.83 -8.07 10.13
N PHE A 119 8.62 -7.00 10.29
CA PHE A 119 8.13 -5.65 10.49
C PHE A 119 7.35 -5.13 9.28
N PHE A 120 7.86 -5.33 8.07
CA PHE A 120 7.25 -4.86 6.83
C PHE A 120 5.98 -5.64 6.49
N ILE A 121 5.97 -6.94 6.78
CA ILE A 121 4.77 -7.78 6.67
C ILE A 121 3.70 -7.29 7.65
N ALA A 122 4.07 -7.09 8.92
CA ALA A 122 3.18 -6.57 9.94
C ALA A 122 2.65 -5.16 9.59
N LEU A 123 3.51 -4.27 9.08
CA LEU A 123 3.14 -2.96 8.58
C LEU A 123 2.12 -3.08 7.43
N SER A 124 2.36 -3.95 6.46
CA SER A 124 1.48 -4.15 5.29
C SER A 124 0.11 -4.70 5.67
N VAL A 125 0.06 -5.57 6.69
CA VAL A 125 -1.20 -6.09 7.23
C VAL A 125 -1.91 -5.03 8.08
N SER A 126 -1.18 -4.28 8.92
CA SER A 126 -1.74 -3.21 9.75
C SER A 126 -2.26 -2.03 8.92
N ALA A 127 -1.64 -1.76 7.77
CA ALA A 127 -2.08 -0.75 6.82
C ALA A 127 -3.53 -0.96 6.36
N ARG A 128 -4.08 -2.18 6.47
CA ARG A 128 -5.49 -2.48 6.21
C ARG A 128 -6.47 -1.72 7.11
N LEU A 129 -6.04 -1.40 8.32
CA LEU A 129 -6.84 -0.73 9.35
C LEU A 129 -6.65 0.79 9.34
N THR A 130 -5.57 1.28 8.73
CA THR A 130 -5.23 2.69 8.64
C THR A 130 -5.28 3.17 7.20
N TYR A 131 -4.16 3.10 6.47
CA TYR A 131 -3.98 3.69 5.15
C TYR A 131 -4.87 3.09 4.06
N LEU A 132 -5.17 1.80 4.15
CA LEU A 132 -5.94 1.07 3.14
C LEU A 132 -7.43 0.93 3.49
N LYS A 133 -7.88 1.54 4.60
CA LYS A 133 -9.28 1.51 5.03
C LYS A 133 -10.28 2.05 3.98
N PRO A 134 -10.01 3.14 3.24
CA PRO A 134 -10.97 3.68 2.28
C PRO A 134 -11.09 2.84 1.01
N TYR A 135 -10.20 1.88 0.77
CA TYR A 135 -10.28 1.01 -0.40
C TYR A 135 -11.24 -0.16 -0.18
N THR A 136 -11.85 -0.64 -1.27
CA THR A 136 -12.69 -1.84 -1.25
C THR A 136 -11.94 -3.05 -0.67
N ALA A 137 -12.64 -3.93 0.05
CA ALA A 137 -12.04 -5.10 0.69
C ALA A 137 -11.21 -5.96 -0.29
N ARG A 138 -11.63 -6.02 -1.56
CA ARG A 138 -10.92 -6.75 -2.61
C ARG A 138 -9.65 -6.01 -3.08
N ALA A 139 -9.66 -4.69 -3.23
CA ALA A 139 -8.46 -3.92 -3.57
C ALA A 139 -7.41 -4.02 -2.45
N ARG A 140 -7.86 -3.89 -1.19
CA ARG A 140 -7.02 -4.08 -0.01
C ARG A 140 -6.35 -5.46 0.04
N ASN A 141 -7.10 -6.51 -0.29
CA ASN A 141 -6.53 -7.86 -0.33
C ASN A 141 -5.47 -8.00 -1.43
N VAL A 142 -5.72 -7.48 -2.63
CA VAL A 142 -4.75 -7.50 -3.73
C VAL A 142 -3.48 -6.74 -3.37
N ILE A 143 -3.61 -5.53 -2.83
CA ILE A 143 -2.45 -4.70 -2.43
C ILE A 143 -1.61 -5.43 -1.38
N THR A 144 -2.22 -5.94 -0.31
CA THR A 144 -1.47 -6.67 0.72
C THR A 144 -0.84 -7.96 0.18
N LEU A 145 -1.56 -8.71 -0.67
CA LEU A 145 -1.06 -9.95 -1.27
C LEU A 145 0.10 -9.73 -2.25
N LEU A 146 0.23 -8.55 -2.84
CA LEU A 146 1.37 -8.19 -3.68
C LEU A 146 2.55 -7.67 -2.86
N ILE A 147 2.29 -6.80 -1.88
CA ILE A 147 3.33 -6.14 -1.11
C ILE A 147 4.04 -7.12 -0.15
N VAL A 148 3.30 -8.02 0.50
CA VAL A 148 3.88 -8.95 1.49
C VAL A 148 4.92 -9.89 0.87
N PRO A 149 4.64 -10.61 -0.24
CA PRO A 149 5.64 -11.43 -0.90
C PRO A 149 6.78 -10.61 -1.50
N ALA A 150 6.51 -9.40 -2.01
CA ALA A 150 7.53 -8.54 -2.57
C ALA A 150 8.59 -8.15 -1.51
N TRP A 151 8.16 -7.82 -0.29
CA TRP A 151 9.11 -7.56 0.81
C TRP A 151 9.92 -8.79 1.16
N TYR A 152 9.27 -9.95 1.32
CA TYR A 152 9.97 -11.19 1.65
C TYR A 152 11.02 -11.55 0.59
N LEU A 153 10.65 -11.52 -0.69
CA LEU A 153 11.57 -11.81 -1.80
C LEU A 153 12.70 -10.78 -1.91
N PHE A 154 12.44 -9.51 -1.61
CA PHE A 154 13.47 -8.48 -1.57
C PHE A 154 14.53 -8.78 -0.51
N PHE A 155 14.12 -9.05 0.74
CA PHE A 155 15.05 -9.38 1.81
C PHE A 155 15.78 -10.70 1.57
N LEU A 156 15.09 -11.71 1.05
CA LEU A 156 15.72 -12.98 0.66
C LEU A 156 16.79 -12.77 -0.42
N GLY A 157 16.49 -11.96 -1.44
CA GLY A 157 17.45 -11.62 -2.49
C GLY A 157 18.68 -10.88 -1.95
N VAL A 158 18.49 -9.95 -1.00
CA VAL A 158 19.60 -9.24 -0.34
C VAL A 158 20.48 -10.20 0.45
N MET A 159 19.90 -11.10 1.24
CA MET A 159 20.66 -12.06 2.05
C MET A 159 21.44 -13.05 1.18
N LEU A 160 20.79 -13.61 0.14
CA LEU A 160 21.48 -14.50 -0.81
C LEU A 160 22.61 -13.79 -1.57
N LEU A 161 22.47 -12.50 -1.87
CA LEU A 161 23.54 -11.74 -2.50
C LEU A 161 24.76 -11.57 -1.57
N GLN A 162 24.53 -11.44 -0.26
CA GLN A 162 25.61 -11.33 0.73
C GLN A 162 26.39 -12.64 0.89
N GLU A 163 25.79 -13.80 0.66
CA GLU A 163 26.50 -15.08 0.71
C GLU A 163 27.41 -15.31 -0.51
N ILE A 164 27.15 -14.61 -1.62
CA ILE A 164 27.89 -14.78 -2.88
C ILE A 164 29.15 -13.89 -2.95
N ILE A 165 29.17 -12.79 -2.19
CA ILE A 165 30.23 -11.75 -2.21
C ILE A 165 31.22 -12.00 -1.07
#